data_AF-A0A2P7TYE3-F1
#
_entry.id   AF-A0A2P7TYE3-F1
#
_cell.length_a   1.000
_cell.length_b   1.000
_cell.length_c   1.000
_cell.angle_alpha   90.00
_cell.angle_beta   90.00
_cell.angle_gamma   90.00
#
_symmetry.space_group_name_H-M   'P 1'
#
loop_
_entity.id
_entity.type
_entity.pdbx_description
1 polymer ?
#
loop_
_entity_poly.entity_id
_entity_poly.type
_entity_poly.pdbx_seq_one_letter_code
_entity_poly.pdbx_strand_id
1 'polypeptide(L)'
;MEWPFIDGSHIKVHQYARAGVGKEAAVGHSRGSNTAKIHLAVAGSNPVAFKITRETVNDITAAPELLDDELDLSSTGMLGADKGGDSDAFRQLIAGKGVRQKIPYKKIGDV
;
A
#
# COMPACT_ATOMS: atom_id res chain seq x y z
N MET A 1 7.46 14.47 10.19
CA MET A 1 8.12 13.81 9.04
C MET A 1 7.85 14.64 7.78
N GLU A 2 8.69 14.53 6.73
CA GLU A 2 8.25 14.94 5.38
C GLU A 2 7.00 14.18 4.96
N TRP A 3 6.30 14.63 3.91
CA TRP A 3 5.05 14.04 3.47
C TRP A 3 5.29 12.62 2.91
N PRO A 4 4.76 11.55 3.53
CA PRO A 4 4.85 10.21 2.99
C PRO A 4 3.96 10.06 1.75
N PHE A 5 4.48 9.35 0.76
CA PHE A 5 3.76 8.86 -0.40
C PHE A 5 3.68 7.34 -0.35
N ILE A 6 2.48 6.80 -0.53
CA ILE A 6 2.24 5.35 -0.60
C ILE A 6 2.03 4.95 -2.07
N ASP A 7 2.74 3.90 -2.49
CA ASP A 7 2.56 3.25 -3.79
C ASP A 7 2.80 1.73 -3.71
N GLY A 8 2.23 0.99 -4.67
CA GLY A 8 2.30 -0.46 -4.76
C GLY A 8 3.02 -0.92 -6.04
N SER A 9 4.03 -1.78 -5.89
CA SER A 9 4.79 -2.32 -7.02
C SER A 9 4.72 -3.85 -7.08
N HIS A 10 4.52 -4.38 -8.28
CA HIS A 10 4.58 -5.83 -8.51
C HIS A 10 6.03 -6.27 -8.62
N ILE A 11 6.39 -7.31 -7.88
CA ILE A 11 7.74 -7.87 -7.84
C ILE A 11 7.71 -9.36 -8.18
N LYS A 12 8.77 -9.84 -8.84
CA LYS A 12 9.02 -11.27 -9.00
C LYS A 12 9.73 -11.78 -7.74
N VAL A 13 9.34 -12.96 -7.29
CA VAL A 13 9.98 -13.61 -6.15
C VAL A 13 10.69 -14.88 -6.61
N HIS A 14 11.66 -15.31 -5.81
CA HIS A 14 12.40 -16.53 -6.08
C HIS A 14 11.46 -17.75 -6.17
N GLN A 15 11.80 -18.73 -7.00
CA GLN A 15 10.96 -19.93 -7.22
C GLN A 15 10.66 -20.71 -5.93
N TYR A 16 11.56 -20.66 -4.94
CA TYR A 16 11.38 -21.32 -3.64
C TYR A 16 10.72 -20.44 -2.57
N ALA A 17 10.35 -19.19 -2.88
CA ALA A 17 9.72 -18.29 -1.90
C ALA A 17 8.32 -18.76 -1.43
N ARG A 18 7.71 -19.71 -2.15
CA ARG A 18 6.40 -20.30 -1.79
C ARG A 18 6.47 -21.29 -0.63
N ALA A 19 7.67 -21.71 -0.20
CA ALA A 19 7.88 -22.68 0.88
C ALA A 19 7.78 -22.00 2.26
N GLY A 20 6.57 -21.57 2.65
CA GLY A 20 6.26 -21.12 4.01
C GLY A 20 5.47 -22.19 4.77
N VAL A 21 6.01 -22.69 5.88
CA VAL A 21 5.29 -23.63 6.77
C VAL A 21 4.39 -22.82 7.72
N GLY A 22 3.08 -23.07 7.70
CA GLY A 22 2.15 -22.61 8.73
C GLY A 22 1.57 -21.19 8.61
N LYS A 23 1.89 -20.42 7.56
CA LYS A 23 1.21 -19.15 7.22
C LYS A 23 1.01 -19.03 5.71
N GLU A 24 -0.09 -18.42 5.28
CA GLU A 24 -0.33 -18.07 3.87
C GLU A 24 0.79 -17.13 3.40
N ALA A 25 1.70 -17.64 2.55
CA ALA A 25 2.77 -16.83 2.00
C ALA A 25 2.18 -15.70 1.13
N ALA A 26 2.80 -14.51 1.18
CA ALA A 26 2.48 -13.35 0.34
C ALA A 26 2.88 -13.55 -1.14
N VAL A 27 2.93 -14.80 -1.60
CA VAL A 27 3.33 -15.20 -2.95
C VAL A 27 2.07 -15.56 -3.75
N GLY A 28 1.81 -14.80 -4.80
CA GLY A 28 0.88 -15.11 -5.88
C GLY A 28 1.59 -15.73 -7.08
N HIS A 29 0.84 -16.01 -8.14
CA HIS A 29 1.38 -16.59 -9.38
C HIS A 29 0.86 -15.81 -10.59
N SER A 30 1.77 -15.24 -11.37
CA SER A 30 1.43 -14.43 -12.54
C SER A 30 2.41 -14.68 -13.70
N ARG A 31 1.87 -14.83 -14.91
CA ARG A 31 2.63 -15.04 -16.17
C ARG A 31 3.77 -16.09 -16.07
N GLY A 32 3.53 -17.18 -15.34
CA GLY A 32 4.48 -18.29 -15.17
C GLY A 32 5.61 -18.04 -14.17
N SER A 33 5.47 -17.04 -13.30
CA SER A 33 6.43 -16.74 -12.24
C SER A 33 5.72 -16.51 -10.90
N ASN A 34 6.43 -16.81 -9.81
CA ASN A 34 5.99 -16.43 -8.48
C ASN A 34 6.13 -14.91 -8.34
N THR A 35 5.08 -14.26 -7.83
CA THR A 35 5.03 -12.80 -7.71
C THR A 35 4.51 -12.40 -6.35
N ALA A 36 4.80 -11.16 -5.96
CA ALA A 36 4.23 -10.52 -4.79
C ALA A 36 4.00 -9.03 -5.12
N LYS A 37 3.34 -8.32 -4.22
CA LYS A 37 3.22 -6.86 -4.31
C LYS A 37 3.84 -6.24 -3.07
N ILE A 38 4.77 -5.31 -3.27
CA ILE A 38 5.34 -4.49 -2.21
C ILE A 38 4.63 -3.14 -2.20
N HIS A 39 4.03 -2.80 -1.07
CA HIS A 39 3.45 -1.50 -0.78
C HIS A 39 4.45 -0.73 0.07
N LEU A 40 4.83 0.46 -0.37
CA LEU A 40 5.90 1.23 0.25
C LEU A 40 5.40 2.64 0.59
N ALA A 41 5.64 3.08 1.82
CA ALA A 41 5.52 4.47 2.22
C ALA A 41 6.91 5.12 2.21
N VAL A 42 7.07 6.20 1.46
CA VAL A 42 8.33 6.94 1.33
C VAL A 42 8.11 8.40 1.71
N ALA A 43 8.88 8.90 2.69
CA ALA A 43 8.91 10.31 3.03
C ALA A 43 10.20 10.93 2.46
N GLY A 44 10.04 11.78 1.44
CA GLY A 44 11.18 12.31 0.68
C GLY A 44 11.88 11.19 -0.09
N SER A 45 13.14 10.90 0.25
CA SER A 45 13.92 9.78 -0.27
C SER A 45 14.05 8.60 0.70
N ASN A 46 13.39 8.67 1.86
CA ASN A 46 13.51 7.68 2.93
C ASN A 46 12.28 6.75 2.96
N PRO A 47 12.45 5.44 2.68
CA PRO A 47 11.40 4.46 2.94
C PRO A 47 11.14 4.34 4.45
N VAL A 48 9.89 4.52 4.87
CA VAL A 48 9.52 4.60 6.29
C VAL A 48 8.63 3.46 6.76
N ALA A 49 7.89 2.83 5.84
CA ALA A 49 7.08 1.65 6.13
C ALA A 49 6.88 0.83 4.86
N PHE A 50 6.75 -0.49 4.98
CA PHE A 50 6.40 -1.34 3.85
C PHE A 50 5.53 -2.53 4.27
N LYS A 51 4.73 -3.04 3.33
CA LYS A 51 3.94 -4.25 3.49
C LYS A 51 4.06 -5.12 2.25
N ILE A 52 4.33 -6.41 2.43
CA ILE A 52 4.37 -7.38 1.33
C ILE A 52 3.08 -8.18 1.34
N THR A 53 2.39 -8.21 0.21
CA THR A 53 1.12 -8.90 0.02
C THR A 53 1.18 -9.80 -1.22
N ARG A 54 0.18 -10.67 -1.38
CA ARG A 54 -0.01 -11.39 -2.65
C ARG A 54 -0.26 -10.39 -3.78
N GLU A 55 0.12 -10.77 -4.99
CA GLU A 55 -0.04 -9.91 -6.18
C GLU A 55 -1.51 -9.53 -6.44
N THR A 56 -2.46 -10.40 -6.09
CA THR A 56 -3.90 -10.14 -6.24
C THR A 56 -4.46 -9.08 -5.28
N VAL A 57 -3.70 -8.67 -4.26
CA VAL A 57 -4.16 -7.67 -3.29
C VAL A 57 -4.07 -6.28 -3.90
N ASN A 58 -5.19 -5.59 -3.89
CA ASN A 58 -5.33 -4.27 -4.49
C ASN A 58 -4.85 -3.16 -3.54
N ASP A 59 -4.34 -2.05 -4.07
CA ASP A 59 -3.72 -0.99 -3.25
C ASP A 59 -4.71 -0.36 -2.28
N ILE A 60 -5.98 -0.26 -2.69
CA ILE A 60 -7.10 0.19 -1.86
C ILE A 60 -7.31 -0.64 -0.57
N THR A 61 -6.87 -1.90 -0.57
CA THR A 61 -6.93 -2.79 0.61
C THR A 61 -5.65 -2.69 1.42
N ALA A 62 -4.49 -2.69 0.76
CA ALA A 62 -3.21 -2.73 1.45
C ALA A 62 -2.79 -1.38 2.06
N ALA A 63 -3.16 -0.25 1.45
CA ALA A 63 -2.76 1.08 1.92
C ALA A 63 -3.35 1.45 3.29
N PRO A 64 -4.65 1.19 3.58
CA PRO A 64 -5.19 1.33 4.94
C PRO A 64 -4.46 0.47 5.96
N GLU A 65 -4.20 -0.80 5.63
CA GLU A 65 -3.51 -1.70 6.55
C GLU A 65 -2.06 -1.27 6.80
N LEU A 66 -1.32 -0.87 5.77
CA LEU A 66 0.04 -0.33 5.92
C LEU A 66 0.05 0.90 6.84
N LEU A 67 -0.96 1.75 6.73
CA LEU A 67 -1.09 2.98 7.49
C LEU A 67 -1.45 2.73 8.96
N ASP A 68 -2.22 1.69 9.27
CA ASP A 68 -2.55 1.33 10.65
C ASP A 68 -1.47 0.47 11.32
N ASP A 69 -0.85 -0.45 10.58
CA ASP A 69 0.08 -1.42 11.13
C ASP A 69 1.50 -0.85 11.30
N GLU A 70 1.98 -0.06 10.34
CA GLU A 70 3.42 0.18 10.19
C GLU A 70 3.83 1.67 10.09
N LEU A 71 2.88 2.59 9.84
CA LEU A 71 3.20 3.99 9.56
C LEU A 71 2.81 4.94 10.71
N ASP A 72 3.82 5.47 11.42
CA ASP A 72 3.59 6.55 12.38
C ASP A 72 3.36 7.89 11.67
N LEU A 73 2.21 8.50 11.95
CA LEU A 73 1.79 9.78 11.40
C LEU A 73 1.77 10.92 12.43
N SER A 74 2.25 10.68 13.65
CA SER A 74 2.24 11.63 14.78
C SER A 74 2.79 13.03 14.46
N SER A 75 3.73 13.12 13.50
CA SER A 75 4.38 14.36 13.07
C SER A 75 4.16 14.68 11.59
N THR A 76 3.12 14.13 10.96
CA THR A 76 2.89 14.22 9.52
C THR A 76 1.72 15.15 9.20
N GLY A 77 1.97 16.19 8.40
CA GLY A 77 0.92 17.14 8.00
C GLY A 77 0.07 16.71 6.79
N MET A 78 0.61 15.87 5.92
CA MET A 78 -0.07 15.39 4.71
C MET A 78 0.45 14.03 4.28
N LEU A 79 -0.42 13.20 3.70
CA LEU A 79 -0.11 11.92 3.07
C LEU A 79 -0.60 11.90 1.62
N GLY A 80 0.25 11.41 0.72
CA GLY A 80 -0.07 11.19 -0.69
C GLY A 80 -0.26 9.71 -1.00
N ALA A 81 -1.16 9.42 -1.94
CA ALA A 81 -1.25 8.11 -2.57
C ALA A 81 -1.69 8.28 -4.03
N ASP A 82 -1.49 7.24 -4.82
CA ASP A 82 -1.95 7.17 -6.19
C ASP A 82 -3.50 7.10 -6.28
N LYS A 83 -4.04 7.12 -7.50
CA LYS A 83 -5.50 6.99 -7.72
C LYS A 83 -6.01 5.59 -7.37
N GLY A 84 -5.17 4.55 -7.45
CA GLY A 84 -5.51 3.18 -7.09
C GLY A 84 -5.86 3.01 -5.61
N GLY A 85 -5.28 3.83 -4.73
CA GLY A 85 -5.60 3.89 -3.30
C GLY A 85 -6.87 4.68 -2.94
N ASP A 86 -7.58 5.29 -3.89
CA ASP A 86 -8.76 6.11 -3.58
C ASP A 86 -9.93 5.28 -3.03
N SER A 87 -10.33 5.58 -1.80
CA SER A 87 -11.59 5.15 -1.19
C SER A 87 -12.02 6.11 -0.09
N ASP A 88 -13.32 6.20 0.16
CA ASP A 88 -13.86 7.01 1.27
C ASP A 88 -13.33 6.51 2.62
N ALA A 89 -13.27 5.19 2.81
CA ALA A 89 -12.74 4.59 4.03
C ALA A 89 -11.28 4.99 4.29
N PHE A 90 -10.43 4.94 3.27
CA PHE A 90 -9.03 5.32 3.44
C PHE A 90 -8.86 6.83 3.70
N ARG A 91 -9.62 7.67 3.01
CA ARG A 91 -9.64 9.12 3.25
C ARG A 91 -10.09 9.46 4.68
N GLN A 92 -11.12 8.78 5.18
CA GLN A 92 -11.61 8.94 6.55
C GLN A 92 -10.57 8.46 7.57
N LEU A 93 -9.88 7.36 7.31
CA LEU A 93 -8.82 6.85 8.17
C LEU A 93 -7.66 7.86 8.31
N ILE A 94 -7.19 8.41 7.19
CA ILE A 94 -6.13 9.45 7.19
C ILE A 94 -6.60 10.70 7.95
N ALA A 95 -7.82 11.16 7.68
CA ALA A 95 -8.40 12.32 8.35
C ALA A 95 -8.59 12.09 9.86
N GLY A 96 -8.98 10.88 10.27
CA GLY A 96 -9.13 10.47 11.67
C GLY A 96 -7.81 10.50 12.44
N LYS A 97 -6.67 10.35 11.75
CA LYS A 97 -5.33 10.55 12.31
C LYS A 97 -4.86 12.02 12.27
N GLY A 98 -5.73 12.95 11.89
CA GLY A 98 -5.43 14.39 11.83
C GLY A 98 -4.56 14.82 10.65
N VAL A 99 -4.42 13.95 9.64
CA VAL A 99 -3.55 14.17 8.48
C VAL A 99 -4.37 14.58 7.26
N ARG A 100 -3.84 15.51 6.44
CA ARG A 100 -4.46 15.85 5.15
C ARG A 100 -4.13 14.81 4.10
N GLN A 101 -5.10 14.43 3.28
CA GLN A 101 -4.94 13.47 2.20
C GLN A 101 -4.82 14.15 0.84
N LYS A 102 -3.80 13.78 0.05
CA LYS A 102 -3.61 14.20 -1.34
C LYS A 102 -3.66 12.97 -2.25
N ILE A 103 -4.88 12.53 -2.50
CA ILE A 103 -5.20 11.35 -3.31
C ILE A 103 -6.09 11.80 -4.48
N PRO A 104 -5.78 11.51 -5.74
CA PRO A 104 -6.68 11.80 -6.86
C PRO A 104 -7.96 10.98 -6.77
N TYR A 105 -9.13 11.59 -6.99
CA TYR A 105 -10.40 10.86 -7.00
C TYR A 105 -10.48 9.90 -8.18
N LYS A 106 -11.01 8.71 -7.90
CA LYS A 106 -11.43 7.76 -8.93
C LYS A 106 -12.72 8.27 -9.55
N LYS A 107 -12.66 8.64 -10.84
CA LYS A 107 -13.88 8.92 -11.61
C LYS A 107 -14.77 7.67 -11.57
N ILE A 108 -15.96 7.80 -11.00
CA ILE A 108 -17.07 6.89 -11.28
C ILE A 108 -17.48 7.23 -12.71
N GLY A 109 -17.53 6.22 -13.59
CA GLY A 109 -17.85 6.42 -15.01
C GLY A 109 -19.15 7.21 -15.16
N ASP A 110 -19.17 8.13 -16.12
CA ASP A 110 -20.39 8.80 -16.58
C ASP A 110 -21.44 7.72 -16.90
N VAL A 111 -22.62 7.84 -16.29
CA VAL A 111 -23.80 7.06 -16.63
C VAL A 111 -24.34 7.53 -17.97
#